data_AF-A0A933MSG9-F1
#
_entry.id   AF-A0A933MSG9-F1
#
_cell.length_a   1.000
_cell.length_b   1.000
_cell.length_c   1.000
_cell.angle_alpha   90.00
_cell.angle_beta   90.00
_cell.angle_gamma   90.00
#
_symmetry.space_group_name_H-M   'P 1'
#
loop_
_entity.id
_entity.type
_entity.pdbx_description
1 polymer ?
#
loop_
_entity_poly.entity_id
_entity_poly.type
_entity_poly.pdbx_seq_one_letter_code
_entity_poly.pdbx_strand_id
1 'polypeptide(L)'
;MGHFDFLLHLNPQTVEGPKADKKVLKQACEEFEALFWEQLLKGMRKTIPKSEFWGNRREEELYTSLYDQGLSVVLSERGGLGLAEMLMKQMEPAAEHSSTGTEGEEAAADGTQAGEEPE
;
A
#
# COMPACT_ATOMS: atom_id res chain seq x y z
N MET A 1 -11.38 17.57 18.15
CA MET A 1 -12.77 17.26 17.77
C MET A 1 -12.76 16.91 16.29
N GLY A 2 -13.04 15.66 15.93
CA GLY A 2 -13.06 15.22 14.52
C GLY A 2 -12.37 13.88 14.20
N HIS A 3 -12.40 12.88 15.09
CA HIS A 3 -11.97 11.50 14.79
C HIS A 3 -13.18 10.57 14.49
N PHE A 4 -14.40 11.12 14.50
CA PHE A 4 -15.65 10.41 14.17
C PHE A 4 -16.15 10.68 12.74
N ASP A 5 -15.39 11.44 11.96
CA ASP A 5 -15.79 11.82 10.59
C ASP A 5 -15.75 10.62 9.61
N PHE A 6 -15.09 9.54 10.02
CA PHE A 6 -15.04 8.23 9.34
C PHE A 6 -16.44 7.62 9.13
N LEU A 7 -17.36 7.78 10.09
CA LEU A 7 -18.67 7.12 10.06
C LEU A 7 -19.74 7.90 9.29
N LEU A 8 -19.47 9.14 8.89
CA LEU A 8 -20.40 9.95 8.08
C LEU A 8 -19.96 10.09 6.61
N HIS A 9 -18.71 9.73 6.28
CA HIS A 9 -18.17 9.77 4.92
C HIS A 9 -18.06 8.41 4.23
N LEU A 10 -18.40 7.31 4.90
CA LEU A 10 -18.70 6.03 4.25
C LEU A 10 -20.07 6.11 3.55
N ASN A 11 -20.21 7.05 2.62
CA ASN A 11 -21.23 6.96 1.60
C ASN A 11 -20.70 6.02 0.51
N PRO A 12 -21.26 4.80 0.36
CA PRO A 12 -20.80 3.83 -0.65
C PRO A 12 -21.07 4.28 -2.09
N GLN A 13 -21.69 5.45 -2.32
CA GLN A 13 -22.08 5.97 -3.63
C GLN A 13 -21.04 6.88 -4.30
N THR A 14 -19.82 7.02 -3.78
CA THR A 14 -18.75 7.84 -4.42
C THR A 14 -17.60 7.04 -5.03
N VAL A 15 -17.69 5.70 -5.06
CA VAL A 15 -16.75 4.84 -5.82
C VAL A 15 -17.21 4.63 -7.27
N GLU A 16 -18.10 5.49 -7.79
CA GLU A 16 -18.51 5.45 -9.18
C GLU A 16 -17.80 6.55 -9.99
N GLY A 17 -16.64 6.19 -10.57
CA GLY A 17 -15.99 6.99 -11.59
C GLY A 17 -14.49 6.69 -11.73
N PRO A 18 -13.91 6.74 -12.94
CA PRO A 18 -12.49 6.41 -13.22
C PRO A 18 -11.48 7.40 -12.63
N LYS A 19 -11.91 8.25 -11.69
CA LYS A 19 -11.13 9.24 -10.96
C LYS A 19 -11.70 9.35 -9.54
N ALA A 20 -11.67 8.25 -8.78
CA ALA A 20 -11.78 8.38 -7.33
C ALA A 20 -10.76 9.44 -6.87
N ASP A 21 -11.19 10.40 -6.06
CA ASP A 21 -10.35 11.50 -5.61
C ASP A 21 -9.06 10.91 -5.05
N LYS A 22 -7.91 11.22 -5.66
CA LYS A 22 -6.60 10.65 -5.25
C LYS A 22 -6.35 10.80 -3.75
N LYS A 23 -6.93 11.84 -3.14
CA LYS A 23 -6.91 12.10 -1.70
C LYS A 23 -7.67 11.04 -0.90
N VAL A 24 -8.86 10.63 -1.34
CA VAL A 24 -9.68 9.59 -0.69
C VAL A 24 -9.00 8.24 -0.81
N LEU A 25 -8.43 7.92 -1.98
CA LEU A 25 -7.64 6.70 -2.16
C LEU A 25 -6.40 6.66 -1.26
N LYS A 26 -5.66 7.77 -1.17
CA LYS A 26 -4.50 7.89 -0.28
C LYS A 26 -4.87 7.66 1.18
N GLN A 27 -5.95 8.29 1.63
CA GLN A 27 -6.46 8.13 2.99
C GLN A 27 -6.86 6.68 3.28
N ALA A 28 -7.58 6.03 2.36
CA ALA A 28 -7.94 4.62 2.51
C ALA A 28 -6.70 3.69 2.58
N CYS A 29 -5.65 4.00 1.82
CA CYS A 29 -4.39 3.25 1.86
C CYS A 29 -3.63 3.45 3.18
N GLU A 30 -3.60 4.68 3.72
CA GLU A 30 -3.04 4.98 5.04
C GLU A 30 -3.82 4.30 6.18
N GLU A 31 -5.16 4.27 6.09
CA GLU A 31 -6.01 3.55 7.05
C GLU A 31 -5.75 2.03 7.00
N PHE A 32 -5.54 1.47 5.81
CA PHE A 32 -5.15 0.07 5.66
C PHE A 32 -3.79 -0.23 6.31
N GLU A 33 -2.79 0.63 6.10
CA GLU A 33 -1.47 0.48 6.74
C GLU A 33 -1.57 0.57 8.28
N ALA A 34 -2.47 1.38 8.82
CA ALA A 34 -2.74 1.42 10.26
C ALA A 34 -3.31 0.09 10.79
N LEU A 35 -4.24 -0.55 10.06
CA LEU A 35 -4.74 -1.88 10.44
C LEU A 35 -3.63 -2.94 10.42
N PHE A 36 -2.73 -2.86 9.44
CA PHE A 36 -1.59 -3.76 9.39
C PHE A 36 -0.65 -3.56 10.58
N TRP A 37 -0.34 -2.31 10.95
CA TRP A 37 0.44 -1.99 12.15
C TRP A 37 -0.18 -2.57 13.41
N GLU A 38 -1.49 -2.43 13.57
CA GLU A 38 -2.22 -2.99 14.72
C GLU A 38 -2.05 -4.52 14.77
N GLN A 39 -2.18 -5.20 13.63
CA GLN A 39 -2.02 -6.64 13.56
C GLN A 39 -0.57 -7.09 13.81
N LEU A 40 0.41 -6.31 13.32
CA LEU A 40 1.83 -6.55 13.56
C LEU A 40 2.16 -6.41 15.05
N LEU A 41 1.74 -5.32 15.70
CA LEU A 41 1.95 -5.07 17.13
C LEU A 41 1.30 -6.16 17.98
N LYS A 42 0.05 -6.54 17.67
CA LYS A 42 -0.62 -7.67 18.32
C LYS A 42 0.14 -8.98 18.12
N GLY A 43 0.64 -9.23 16.92
CA GLY A 43 1.47 -10.40 16.60
C GLY A 43 2.74 -10.44 17.44
N MET A 44 3.46 -9.33 17.53
CA MET A 44 4.66 -9.19 18.37
C MET A 44 4.35 -9.39 19.86
N ARG A 45 3.24 -8.87 20.38
CA ARG A 45 2.87 -9.08 21.80
C ARG A 45 2.50 -10.54 22.09
N LYS A 46 1.88 -11.24 21.13
CA LYS A 46 1.55 -12.67 21.28
C LYS A 46 2.79 -13.56 21.42
N THR A 47 3.97 -13.12 20.96
CA THR A 47 5.22 -13.89 21.13
C THR A 47 5.81 -13.75 22.53
N ILE A 48 5.39 -12.75 23.30
CA ILE A 48 5.83 -12.57 24.68
C ILE A 48 5.07 -13.58 25.56
N PRO A 49 5.77 -14.51 26.23
CA PRO A 49 5.11 -15.50 27.07
C PRO A 49 4.36 -14.81 28.21
N LYS A 50 3.04 -14.97 28.24
CA LYS A 50 2.21 -14.51 29.35
C LYS A 50 2.51 -15.40 30.55
N SER A 51 3.20 -14.87 31.55
CA SER A 51 3.40 -15.60 32.81
C SER A 51 2.04 -15.80 33.49
N GLU A 52 1.67 -17.04 33.76
CA GLU A 52 0.43 -17.45 34.44
C GLU A 52 0.22 -16.77 35.81
N PHE A 53 1.29 -16.19 36.38
CA PHE A 53 1.27 -15.49 37.66
C PHE A 53 0.50 -14.17 37.64
N TRP A 54 0.34 -13.56 36.45
CA TRP A 54 -0.43 -12.34 36.26
C TRP A 54 -1.70 -12.72 35.50
N GLY A 55 -2.69 -13.20 36.25
CA GLY A 55 -3.96 -13.68 35.70
C GLY A 55 -4.62 -12.70 34.75
N ASN A 56 -5.42 -13.24 33.81
CA ASN A 56 -6.14 -12.56 32.74
C ASN A 56 -6.70 -11.17 33.12
N ARG A 57 -5.89 -10.10 32.99
CA ARG A 57 -6.34 -8.72 33.15
C ARG A 57 -6.99 -8.25 31.85
N ARG A 58 -8.27 -8.58 31.66
CA ARG A 58 -9.05 -8.06 30.51
C ARG A 58 -8.98 -6.54 30.39
N GLU A 59 -8.87 -5.83 31.51
CA GLU A 59 -8.69 -4.38 31.56
C GLU A 59 -7.37 -3.95 30.91
N GLU A 60 -6.27 -4.64 31.22
CA GLU A 60 -4.95 -4.39 30.64
C GLU A 60 -4.93 -4.70 29.14
N GLU A 61 -5.58 -5.78 28.72
CA GLU A 61 -5.75 -6.12 27.31
C GLU A 61 -6.55 -5.04 26.57
N LEU A 62 -7.60 -4.51 27.19
CA LEU A 62 -8.38 -3.41 26.65
C LEU A 62 -7.52 -2.14 26.50
N TYR A 63 -6.84 -1.70 27.57
CA TYR A 63 -5.95 -0.53 27.50
C TYR A 63 -4.84 -0.70 26.47
N THR A 64 -4.25 -1.89 26.40
CA THR A 64 -3.21 -2.21 25.40
C THR A 64 -3.78 -2.17 23.99
N SER A 65 -5.00 -2.67 23.77
CA SER A 65 -5.63 -2.62 22.45
C SER A 65 -5.93 -1.19 21.99
N LEU A 66 -6.38 -0.33 22.90
CA LEU A 66 -6.61 1.09 22.61
C LEU A 66 -5.29 1.82 22.34
N TYR A 67 -4.25 1.47 23.09
CA TYR A 67 -2.90 1.98 22.86
C TYR A 67 -2.35 1.57 21.49
N ASP A 68 -2.51 0.29 21.13
CA ASP A 68 -2.08 -0.25 19.83
C ASP A 68 -2.81 0.42 18.68
N GLN A 69 -4.11 0.70 18.82
CA GLN A 69 -4.89 1.42 17.82
C GLN A 69 -4.41 2.87 17.64
N GLY A 70 -4.15 3.60 18.73
CA GLY A 70 -3.63 4.96 18.62
C GLY A 70 -2.22 4.99 18.04
N LEU A 71 -1.37 4.04 18.43
CA LEU A 71 -0.02 3.92 17.93
C LEU A 71 0.00 3.55 16.44
N SER A 72 -0.89 2.66 16.00
CA SER A 72 -0.92 2.22 14.60
C SER A 72 -1.29 3.34 13.63
N VAL A 73 -2.21 4.23 14.02
CA VAL A 73 -2.55 5.44 13.24
C VAL A 73 -1.35 6.36 13.12
N VAL A 74 -0.67 6.66 14.23
CA VAL A 74 0.51 7.56 14.23
C VAL A 74 1.67 6.97 13.42
N LEU A 75 1.86 5.65 13.47
CA LEU A 75 2.89 4.97 12.70
C LEU A 75 2.57 4.95 11.20
N SER A 76 1.29 4.83 10.83
CA SER A 76 0.86 4.91 9.44
C SER A 76 1.05 6.32 8.86
N GLU A 77 0.60 7.36 9.58
CA GLU A 77 0.73 8.77 9.13
C GLU A 77 2.18 9.22 8.94
N ARG A 78 3.12 8.64 9.69
CA ARG A 78 4.55 8.95 9.60
C ARG A 78 5.29 8.20 8.49
N GLY A 79 4.60 7.37 7.70
CA GLY A 79 5.20 6.59 6.61
C GLY A 79 5.96 5.36 7.10
N GLY A 80 5.39 4.62 8.06
CA GLY A 80 6.07 3.55 8.79
C GLY A 80 6.62 2.40 7.93
N LEU A 81 5.77 1.73 7.16
CA LEU A 81 6.09 0.55 6.36
C LEU A 81 6.06 0.82 4.85
N GLY A 82 5.40 1.91 4.44
CA GLY A 82 5.27 2.30 3.03
C GLY A 82 4.29 1.42 2.25
N LEU A 83 3.44 0.68 2.96
CA LEU A 83 2.40 -0.17 2.34
C LEU A 83 1.34 0.69 1.65
N ALA A 84 0.99 1.84 2.22
CA ALA A 84 0.05 2.77 1.61
C ALA A 84 0.54 3.26 0.25
N GLU A 85 1.82 3.60 0.13
CA GLU A 85 2.45 4.03 -1.13
C GLU A 85 2.53 2.90 -2.16
N MET A 86 2.81 1.67 -1.71
CA MET A 86 2.79 0.50 -2.58
C MET A 86 1.39 0.24 -3.12
N LEU A 87 0.36 0.32 -2.28
CA LEU A 87 -1.04 0.14 -2.68
C LEU A 87 -1.48 1.24 -3.66
N MET A 88 -1.12 2.49 -3.39
CA MET A 88 -1.38 3.61 -4.29
C MET A 88 -0.77 3.37 -5.66
N LYS A 89 0.49 2.92 -5.74
CA LYS A 89 1.16 2.58 -7.01
C LYS A 89 0.49 1.44 -7.77
N GLN A 90 -0.14 0.48 -7.09
CA GLN A 90 -0.87 -0.60 -7.75
C GLN A 90 -2.24 -0.15 -8.27
N MET A 91 -2.83 0.90 -7.67
CA MET A 91 -4.08 1.50 -8.12
C MET A 91 -3.88 2.56 -9.20
N GLU A 92 -2.67 3.08 -9.37
CA GLU A 92 -2.33 3.85 -10.56
C GLU A 92 -2.53 2.95 -11.79
N PRO A 93 -3.39 3.35 -12.74
CA PRO A 93 -3.64 2.53 -13.92
C PRO A 93 -2.30 2.26 -14.61
N ALA A 94 -2.10 1.00 -15.01
CA ALA A 94 -0.94 0.51 -15.76
C ALA A 94 -0.80 1.12 -17.17
N ALA A 95 -1.08 2.42 -17.31
CA ALA A 95 -1.08 3.17 -18.56
C ALA A 95 0.32 3.33 -19.18
N GLU A 96 1.38 2.84 -18.55
CA GLU A 96 2.74 2.86 -19.09
C GLU A 96 3.34 1.47 -19.39
N HIS A 97 2.58 0.38 -19.23
CA HIS A 97 3.05 -0.98 -19.53
C HIS A 97 2.33 -1.68 -20.69
N SER A 98 1.67 -0.94 -21.59
CA SER A 98 1.07 -1.54 -22.80
C SER A 98 1.02 -0.64 -24.05
N SER A 99 1.99 0.26 -24.23
CA SER A 99 2.14 1.03 -25.48
C SER A 99 3.57 0.99 -26.05
N THR A 100 4.10 -0.19 -26.29
CA THR A 100 5.08 -0.41 -27.38
C THR A 100 4.92 -1.83 -27.95
N GLY A 101 3.79 -2.05 -28.63
CA GLY A 101 3.72 -3.01 -29.75
C GLY A 101 3.51 -2.19 -31.02
N THR A 102 4.51 -2.13 -31.91
CA THR A 102 4.68 -3.01 -33.08
C THR A 102 3.86 -2.56 -34.28
N GLU A 103 4.51 -1.97 -35.30
CA GLU A 103 4.35 -2.17 -36.77
C GLU A 103 5.71 -1.68 -37.38
N GLY A 104 6.54 -2.44 -38.10
CA GLY A 104 6.36 -3.03 -39.45
C GLY A 104 6.15 -1.89 -40.47
N GLU A 105 6.89 -1.65 -41.56
CA GLU A 105 7.70 -2.48 -42.48
C GLU A 105 8.35 -1.55 -43.55
N GLU A 106 9.22 -2.11 -44.41
CA GLU A 106 9.80 -1.59 -45.67
C GLU A 106 11.02 -0.64 -45.58
N ALA A 107 12.14 -0.82 -46.29
CA ALA A 107 12.51 -1.74 -47.36
C ALA A 107 14.05 -1.87 -47.48
N ALA A 108 14.46 -2.94 -48.14
CA ALA A 108 15.82 -3.35 -48.44
C ALA A 108 16.63 -2.37 -49.33
N ALA A 109 17.93 -2.29 -49.05
CA ALA A 109 19.02 -2.15 -50.03
C ALA A 109 20.27 -2.71 -49.33
N ASP A 110 20.60 -3.98 -49.56
CA ASP A 110 21.59 -4.45 -50.54
C ASP A 110 22.97 -3.76 -50.41
N GLY A 111 23.99 -4.59 -50.20
CA GLY A 111 25.35 -4.17 -49.90
C GLY A 111 26.21 -5.30 -49.34
N THR A 112 26.18 -6.48 -49.99
CA THR A 112 27.28 -7.45 -49.87
C THR A 112 28.47 -6.89 -50.63
N GLN A 113 29.59 -6.60 -49.96
CA GLN A 113 30.89 -6.83 -50.56
C GLN A 113 31.97 -7.09 -49.51
N ALA A 114 32.63 -8.23 -49.70
CA ALA A 114 33.81 -8.70 -49.02
C ALA A 114 35.07 -7.90 -49.42
N GLY A 115 36.09 -7.93 -48.56
CA GLY A 115 37.47 -7.48 -48.81
C GLY A 115 38.17 -7.20 -47.48
N GLU A 116 38.83 -8.21 -46.91
CA GLU A 116 40.30 -8.39 -46.96
C GLU A 116 41.06 -7.52 -45.92
N GLU A 117 41.58 -8.19 -44.87
CA GLU A 117 42.87 -7.89 -44.23
C GLU A 117 43.96 -7.68 -45.31
N PRO A 118 45.02 -6.85 -45.12
CA PRO A 118 45.98 -6.90 -44.00
C PRO A 118 46.41 -5.47 -43.52
N GLU A 119 47.25 -5.18 -42.53
CA GLU A 119 48.40 -5.81 -41.85
C GLU A 119 48.42 -5.48 -40.35
#